data_AF-A0A651F4K3-F1
#
_entry.id   AF-A0A651F4K3-F1
#
_cell.length_a   1.000
_cell.length_b   1.000
_cell.length_c   1.000
_cell.angle_alpha   90.00
_cell.angle_beta   90.00
_cell.angle_gamma   90.00
#
_symmetry.space_group_name_H-M   'P 1'
#
loop_
_entity.id
_entity.type
_entity.pdbx_description
1 polymer ?
#
loop_
_entity_poly.entity_id
_entity_poly.type
_entity_poly.pdbx_seq_one_letter_code
_entity_poly.pdbx_strand_id
1 'polypeptide(L)'
;LRHLADTVDDEWESVAQLLRDHAGADFGDHLTVRTGAWHMRHTVEIFRLHARTTMRVLGAPEALIDAIPSDKDPIPADMAAMRDALRADIARFSNWARTLPSEALAIRFKYGRDTDFVQMLGMMTRHISWHTAAAHYWRRWCAR
;
A
#
# COMPACT_ATOMS: atom_id res chain seq x y z
N LEU A 1 -0.85 -9.51 -8.70
CA LEU A 1 0.21 -8.49 -8.92
C LEU A 1 -0.28 -7.32 -9.77
N ARG A 2 -0.78 -7.53 -11.00
CA ARG A 2 -1.40 -6.44 -11.79
C ARG A 2 -2.48 -5.67 -10.99
N HIS A 3 -3.45 -6.39 -10.44
CA HIS A 3 -4.49 -5.79 -9.57
C HIS A 3 -3.97 -5.00 -8.38
N LEU A 4 -2.77 -5.30 -7.86
CA LEU A 4 -2.18 -4.52 -6.76
C LEU A 4 -1.59 -3.20 -7.25
N ALA A 5 -1.07 -3.16 -8.48
CA ALA A 5 -0.62 -1.91 -9.10
C ALA A 5 -1.82 -1.06 -9.54
N ASP A 6 -2.88 -1.70 -10.04
CA ASP A 6 -4.10 -1.03 -10.51
C ASP A 6 -4.77 -0.22 -9.36
N THR A 7 -4.71 -0.67 -8.10
CA THR A 7 -5.25 0.13 -6.98
C THR A 7 -4.56 1.50 -6.79
N VAL A 8 -3.37 1.68 -7.36
CA VAL A 8 -2.64 2.95 -7.36
C VAL A 8 -2.78 3.69 -8.68
N ASP A 9 -2.63 2.99 -9.81
CA ASP A 9 -2.44 3.60 -11.13
C ASP A 9 -3.69 3.63 -12.03
N ASP A 10 -4.74 2.87 -11.72
CA ASP A 10 -5.94 2.75 -12.59
C ASP A 10 -6.66 4.11 -12.75
N GLU A 11 -7.45 4.27 -13.80
CA GLU A 11 -8.25 5.47 -14.00
C GLU A 11 -9.48 5.55 -13.07
N TRP A 12 -9.97 4.41 -12.58
CA TRP A 12 -11.16 4.29 -11.75
C TRP A 12 -10.88 3.58 -10.42
N GLU A 13 -11.39 4.15 -9.32
CA GLU A 13 -11.31 3.60 -7.95
C GLU A 13 -9.88 3.37 -7.45
N SER A 14 -9.00 4.32 -7.77
CA SER A 14 -7.57 4.26 -7.48
C SER A 14 -7.05 5.52 -6.78
N VAL A 15 -5.82 5.43 -6.27
CA VAL A 15 -5.09 6.60 -5.76
C VAL A 15 -4.86 7.64 -6.86
N ALA A 16 -4.59 7.22 -8.09
CA ALA A 16 -4.42 8.14 -9.22
C ALA A 16 -5.70 8.94 -9.46
N GLN A 17 -6.88 8.33 -9.42
CA GLN A 17 -8.14 9.07 -9.55
C GLN A 17 -8.29 10.14 -8.47
N LEU A 18 -8.07 9.76 -7.21
CA LEU A 18 -8.14 10.67 -6.05
C LEU A 18 -7.34 11.96 -6.28
N LEU A 19 -6.11 11.82 -6.79
CA LEU A 19 -5.18 12.94 -7.00
C LEU A 19 -5.35 13.67 -8.32
N ARG A 20 -6.03 13.08 -9.30
CA ARG A 20 -6.44 13.81 -10.52
C ARG A 20 -7.61 14.74 -10.21
N ASP A 21 -8.56 14.27 -9.41
CA ASP A 21 -9.82 14.99 -9.19
C ASP A 21 -9.68 16.13 -8.16
N HIS A 22 -8.70 16.03 -7.23
CA HIS A 22 -8.52 16.94 -6.09
C HIS A 22 -7.05 17.25 -5.84
N ALA A 23 -6.74 18.46 -5.37
CA ALA A 23 -5.36 18.81 -4.99
C ALA A 23 -4.99 18.11 -3.67
N GLY A 24 -3.73 17.74 -3.49
CA GLY A 24 -3.28 17.07 -2.25
C GLY A 24 -3.57 17.87 -0.97
N ALA A 25 -3.55 19.21 -1.05
CA ALA A 25 -3.90 20.09 0.06
C ALA A 25 -5.37 19.99 0.50
N ASP A 26 -6.27 19.49 -0.36
CA ASP A 26 -7.71 19.37 -0.07
C ASP A 26 -8.05 18.22 0.89
N PHE A 27 -7.04 17.45 1.33
CA PHE A 27 -7.21 16.23 2.12
C PHE A 27 -6.82 16.37 3.59
N GLY A 28 -6.56 17.60 4.05
CA GLY A 28 -6.19 17.91 5.43
C GLY A 28 -4.74 17.52 5.76
N ASP A 29 -4.42 17.49 7.05
CA ASP A 29 -3.07 17.17 7.52
C ASP A 29 -2.87 15.65 7.68
N HIS A 30 -1.80 15.14 7.08
CA HIS A 30 -1.38 13.74 7.13
C HIS A 30 -1.03 13.19 8.53
N LEU A 31 -0.74 14.05 9.51
CA LEU A 31 -0.49 13.64 10.89
C LEU A 31 -1.78 13.60 11.72
N THR A 32 -2.85 14.26 11.26
CA THR A 32 -4.15 14.26 11.92
C THR A 32 -4.92 12.99 11.53
N VAL A 33 -5.14 12.11 12.52
CA VAL A 33 -5.81 10.82 12.31
C VAL A 33 -7.17 11.00 11.62
N ARG A 34 -7.46 10.11 10.66
CA ARG A 34 -8.70 10.06 9.84
C ARG A 34 -8.89 11.20 8.84
N THR A 35 -7.90 12.07 8.61
CA THR A 35 -7.93 12.93 7.42
C THR A 35 -7.70 12.11 6.15
N GLY A 36 -8.04 12.68 4.99
CA GLY A 36 -7.75 12.02 3.71
C GLY A 36 -6.25 11.80 3.49
N ALA A 37 -5.42 12.79 3.87
CA ALA A 37 -3.98 12.69 3.77
C ALA A 37 -3.42 11.65 4.75
N TRP A 38 -4.01 11.52 5.95
CA TRP A 38 -3.64 10.47 6.90
C TRP A 38 -3.93 9.06 6.36
N HIS A 39 -5.08 8.86 5.71
CA HIS A 39 -5.39 7.57 5.08
C HIS A 39 -4.36 7.17 4.03
N MET A 40 -3.86 8.14 3.24
CA MET A 40 -2.81 7.88 2.27
C MET A 40 -1.47 7.57 2.92
N ARG A 41 -1.05 8.34 3.94
CA ARG A 41 0.15 8.04 4.73
C ARG A 41 0.08 6.64 5.33
N HIS A 42 -1.04 6.30 5.97
CA HIS A 42 -1.27 5.01 6.60
C HIS A 42 -1.24 3.85 5.60
N THR A 43 -1.73 4.06 4.37
CA THR A 43 -1.65 3.06 3.31
C THR A 43 -0.20 2.72 2.96
N VAL A 44 0.68 3.72 2.85
CA VAL A 44 2.12 3.49 2.61
C VAL A 44 2.76 2.70 3.77
N GLU A 45 2.48 3.13 4.99
CA GLU A 45 2.98 2.50 6.24
C GLU A 45 2.61 1.02 6.31
N ILE A 46 1.32 0.70 6.14
CA ILE A 46 0.83 -0.67 6.25
C ILE A 46 1.26 -1.53 5.06
N PHE A 47 1.33 -0.96 3.86
CA PHE A 47 1.87 -1.69 2.70
C PHE A 47 3.30 -2.15 2.95
N ARG A 48 4.18 -1.26 3.41
CA ARG A 48 5.58 -1.58 3.74
C ARG A 48 5.68 -2.69 4.78
N LEU A 49 4.88 -2.60 5.85
CA LEU A 49 4.83 -3.64 6.88
C LEU A 49 4.40 -5.00 6.32
N HIS A 50 3.32 -5.04 5.53
CA HIS A 50 2.81 -6.26 4.93
C HIS A 50 3.83 -6.86 3.94
N ALA A 51 4.44 -6.02 3.09
CA ALA A 51 5.39 -6.45 2.08
C ALA A 51 6.64 -7.05 2.72
N ARG A 52 7.29 -6.33 3.63
CA ARG A 52 8.49 -6.79 4.35
C ARG A 52 8.23 -8.07 5.14
N THR A 53 7.10 -8.15 5.84
CA THR A 53 6.71 -9.36 6.60
C THR A 53 6.52 -10.56 5.68
N THR A 54 5.75 -10.38 4.59
CA THR A 54 5.50 -11.46 3.63
C THR A 54 6.78 -11.92 2.97
N MET A 55 7.65 -10.99 2.56
CA MET A 55 8.96 -11.28 2.00
C MET A 55 9.84 -12.10 2.95
N ARG A 56 9.92 -11.68 4.22
CA ARG A 56 10.70 -12.38 5.24
C ARG A 56 10.21 -13.81 5.47
N VAL A 57 8.90 -13.99 5.61
CA VAL A 57 8.31 -15.30 5.88
C VAL A 57 8.48 -16.26 4.70
N LEU A 58 8.43 -15.76 3.47
CA LEU A 58 8.62 -16.56 2.26
C LEU A 58 10.09 -16.66 1.83
N GLY A 59 11.03 -16.27 2.70
CA GLY A 59 12.45 -16.50 2.49
C GLY A 59 13.10 -15.58 1.45
N ALA A 60 12.61 -14.35 1.28
CA ALA A 60 13.29 -13.36 0.47
C ALA A 60 14.69 -13.05 1.07
N PRO A 61 15.72 -12.82 0.22
CA PRO A 61 17.00 -12.28 0.68
C PRO A 61 16.83 -10.96 1.46
N GLU A 62 17.56 -10.78 2.55
CA GLU A 62 17.44 -9.57 3.40
C GLU A 62 17.70 -8.28 2.61
N ALA A 63 18.64 -8.32 1.65
CA ALA A 63 18.91 -7.18 0.75
C ALA A 63 17.68 -6.73 -0.07
N LEU A 64 16.78 -7.67 -0.44
CA LEU A 64 15.53 -7.33 -1.13
C LEU A 64 14.48 -6.82 -0.15
N ILE A 65 14.45 -7.34 1.08
CA ILE A 65 13.56 -6.86 2.13
C ILE A 65 13.91 -5.40 2.45
N ASP A 66 15.18 -5.11 2.68
CA ASP A 66 15.71 -3.78 3.01
C ASP A 66 15.66 -2.76 1.87
N ALA A 67 15.47 -3.22 0.64
CA ALA A 67 15.15 -2.33 -0.48
C ALA A 67 13.75 -1.70 -0.36
N ILE A 68 12.84 -2.29 0.44
CA ILE A 68 11.56 -1.67 0.81
C ILE A 68 11.75 -0.95 2.15
N PRO A 69 11.50 0.37 2.23
CA PRO A 69 11.58 1.10 3.49
C PRO A 69 10.71 0.47 4.59
N SER A 70 11.10 0.64 5.85
CA SER A 70 10.32 0.21 6.99
C SER A 70 9.06 1.07 7.19
N ASP A 71 8.11 0.56 7.97
CA ASP A 71 6.93 1.30 8.43
C ASP A 71 7.27 2.47 9.35
N LYS A 72 8.50 2.48 9.90
CA LYS A 72 9.01 3.55 10.76
C LYS A 72 9.82 4.60 10.00
N ASP A 73 10.16 4.32 8.75
CA ASP A 73 10.92 5.26 7.92
C ASP A 73 10.02 6.44 7.54
N PRO A 74 10.60 7.65 7.36
CA PRO A 74 9.83 8.82 6.97
C PRO A 74 8.96 8.56 5.73
N ILE A 75 7.68 8.97 5.82
CA ILE A 75 6.75 8.98 4.70
C ILE A 75 6.59 10.46 4.28
N PRO A 76 6.68 10.78 2.98
CA PRO A 76 6.50 12.16 2.51
C PRO A 76 5.17 12.76 2.98
N ALA A 77 5.15 14.07 3.25
CA ALA A 77 3.93 14.78 3.64
C ALA A 77 3.00 15.09 2.45
N ASP A 78 3.57 15.20 1.24
CA ASP A 78 2.81 15.45 0.02
C ASP A 78 2.15 14.16 -0.50
N MET A 79 0.87 14.25 -0.89
CA MET A 79 0.10 13.08 -1.29
C MET A 79 0.54 12.49 -2.63
N ALA A 80 1.01 13.30 -3.58
CA ALA A 80 1.56 12.78 -4.83
C ALA A 80 2.87 12.03 -4.55
N ALA A 81 3.72 12.54 -3.66
CA ALA A 81 4.90 11.85 -3.19
C ALA A 81 4.57 10.57 -2.40
N MET A 82 3.47 10.52 -1.62
CA MET A 82 2.99 9.29 -0.98
C MET A 82 2.54 8.25 -2.01
N ARG A 83 1.78 8.65 -3.04
CA ARG A 83 1.42 7.76 -4.16
C ARG A 83 2.67 7.19 -4.82
N ASP A 84 3.64 8.04 -5.13
CA ASP A 84 4.87 7.61 -5.81
C ASP A 84 5.71 6.67 -4.94
N ALA A 85 5.77 6.92 -3.62
CA ALA A 85 6.38 6.00 -2.66
C ALA A 85 5.68 4.63 -2.63
N LEU A 86 4.34 4.62 -2.53
CA LEU A 86 3.54 3.39 -2.55
C LEU A 86 3.75 2.61 -3.84
N ARG A 87 3.73 3.31 -4.98
CA ARG A 87 3.96 2.74 -6.31
C ARG A 87 5.33 2.09 -6.42
N ALA A 88 6.38 2.76 -5.94
CA ALA A 88 7.73 2.23 -5.91
C ALA A 88 7.84 0.97 -5.02
N ASP A 89 7.20 0.99 -3.84
CA ASP A 89 7.20 -0.15 -2.92
C ASP A 89 6.44 -1.35 -3.53
N ILE A 90 5.30 -1.13 -4.17
CA ILE A 90 4.54 -2.15 -4.92
C ILE A 90 5.37 -2.73 -6.05
N ALA A 91 6.12 -1.89 -6.79
CA ALA A 91 6.97 -2.35 -7.87
C ALA A 91 8.10 -3.27 -7.36
N ARG A 92 8.80 -2.87 -6.28
CA ARG A 92 9.85 -3.70 -5.65
C ARG A 92 9.29 -5.04 -5.17
N PHE A 93 8.19 -5.01 -4.42
CA PHE A 93 7.52 -6.21 -3.94
C PHE A 93 7.06 -7.11 -5.08
N SER A 94 6.44 -6.53 -6.12
CA SER A 94 5.94 -7.29 -7.27
C SER A 94 7.08 -7.90 -8.10
N ASN A 95 8.21 -7.21 -8.23
CA ASN A 95 9.38 -7.74 -8.94
C ASN A 95 9.94 -8.97 -8.23
N TRP A 96 10.08 -8.92 -6.90
CA TRP A 96 10.46 -10.09 -6.11
C TRP A 96 9.39 -11.19 -6.17
N ALA A 97 8.11 -10.85 -6.02
CA ALA A 97 7.03 -11.84 -6.02
C ALA A 97 6.97 -12.67 -7.32
N ARG A 98 7.40 -12.12 -8.46
CA ARG A 98 7.50 -12.84 -9.74
C ARG A 98 8.60 -13.89 -9.76
N THR A 99 9.57 -13.84 -8.85
CA THR A 99 10.64 -14.83 -8.73
C THR A 99 10.29 -15.97 -7.78
N LEU A 100 9.11 -15.94 -7.16
CA LEU A 100 8.69 -17.00 -6.24
C LEU A 100 8.44 -18.31 -7.01
N PRO A 101 8.98 -19.44 -6.53
CA PRO A 101 8.58 -20.74 -7.05
C PRO A 101 7.11 -21.02 -6.71
N SER A 102 6.44 -21.83 -7.52
CA SER A 102 5.01 -22.10 -7.38
C SER A 102 4.63 -22.67 -6.00
N GLU A 103 5.53 -23.43 -5.40
CA GLU A 103 5.44 -24.08 -4.11
C GLU A 103 5.38 -23.04 -2.97
N ALA A 104 6.05 -21.90 -3.14
CA ALA A 104 6.02 -20.82 -2.15
C ALA A 104 4.62 -20.18 -2.02
N LEU A 105 3.79 -20.26 -3.08
CA LEU A 105 2.43 -19.74 -3.05
C LEU A 105 1.51 -20.54 -2.12
N ALA A 106 1.84 -21.80 -1.84
CA ALA A 106 1.09 -22.70 -0.97
C ALA A 106 1.55 -22.64 0.51
N ILE A 107 2.66 -21.96 0.81
CA ILE A 107 3.19 -21.83 2.17
C ILE A 107 2.17 -21.06 3.03
N ARG A 108 1.70 -21.72 4.09
CA ARG A 108 0.84 -21.14 5.11
C ARG A 108 1.68 -20.50 6.20
N PHE A 109 1.28 -19.32 6.66
CA PHE A 109 1.96 -18.62 7.75
C PHE A 109 0.98 -17.80 8.58
N LYS A 110 1.40 -17.43 9.80
CA LYS A 110 0.57 -16.68 10.74
C LYS A 110 0.92 -15.20 10.72
N TYR A 111 -0.05 -14.38 10.33
CA TYR A 111 0.05 -12.93 10.39
C TYR A 111 -1.34 -12.32 10.63
N GLY A 112 -1.64 -12.00 11.90
CA GLY A 112 -2.99 -11.69 12.40
C GLY A 112 -3.92 -12.92 12.43
N ARG A 113 -3.89 -13.74 11.38
CA ARG A 113 -4.57 -15.03 11.23
C ARG A 113 -3.72 -15.96 10.36
N ASP A 114 -4.14 -17.22 10.21
CA ASP A 114 -3.54 -18.14 9.26
C ASP A 114 -3.82 -17.65 7.83
N THR A 115 -2.76 -17.41 7.08
CA THR A 115 -2.81 -16.85 5.74
C THR A 115 -1.81 -17.55 4.81
N ASP A 116 -1.87 -17.22 3.52
CA ASP A 116 -0.85 -17.52 2.52
C ASP A 116 -0.54 -16.27 1.68
N PHE A 117 0.33 -16.43 0.68
CA PHE A 117 0.72 -15.35 -0.22
C PHE A 117 -0.46 -14.74 -0.98
N VAL A 118 -1.37 -15.57 -1.52
CA VAL A 118 -2.52 -15.09 -2.31
C VAL A 118 -3.48 -14.30 -1.42
N GLN A 119 -3.73 -14.79 -0.21
CA GLN A 119 -4.54 -14.10 0.78
C GLN A 119 -3.88 -12.78 1.24
N MET A 120 -2.56 -12.73 1.35
CA MET A 120 -1.83 -11.49 1.63
C MET A 120 -1.91 -10.48 0.48
N LEU A 121 -1.79 -10.91 -0.77
CA LEU A 121 -2.04 -10.05 -1.92
C LEU A 121 -3.45 -9.45 -1.89
N GLY A 122 -4.45 -10.29 -1.59
CA GLY A 122 -5.83 -9.83 -1.43
C GLY A 122 -5.99 -8.83 -0.28
N MET A 123 -5.30 -9.06 0.84
CA MET A 123 -5.31 -8.16 2.00
C MET A 123 -4.69 -6.80 1.66
N MET A 124 -3.52 -6.77 1.03
CA MET A 124 -2.84 -5.53 0.60
C MET A 124 -3.72 -4.75 -0.37
N THR A 125 -4.26 -5.41 -1.39
CA THR A 125 -5.14 -4.81 -2.40
C THR A 125 -6.37 -4.18 -1.73
N ARG A 126 -7.08 -4.95 -0.89
CA ARG A 126 -8.27 -4.46 -0.17
C ARG A 126 -7.95 -3.31 0.76
N HIS A 127 -6.81 -3.34 1.46
CA HIS A 127 -6.42 -2.28 2.38
C HIS A 127 -6.20 -0.96 1.63
N ILE A 128 -5.49 -0.99 0.50
CA ILE A 128 -5.29 0.19 -0.36
C ILE A 128 -6.66 0.72 -0.83
N SER A 129 -7.48 -0.12 -1.48
CA SER A 129 -8.79 0.31 -2.00
C SER A 129 -9.69 0.90 -0.91
N TRP A 130 -9.73 0.29 0.28
CA TRP A 130 -10.54 0.79 1.40
C TRP A 130 -10.09 2.19 1.85
N HIS A 131 -8.79 2.41 1.98
CA HIS A 131 -8.26 3.70 2.40
C HIS A 131 -8.35 4.78 1.33
N THR A 132 -8.20 4.42 0.06
CA THR A 132 -8.48 5.32 -1.07
C THR A 132 -9.93 5.78 -1.06
N ALA A 133 -10.88 4.86 -0.86
CA ALA A 133 -12.29 5.21 -0.72
C ALA A 133 -12.55 6.11 0.51
N ALA A 134 -11.91 5.80 1.65
CA ALA A 134 -12.02 6.63 2.85
C ALA A 134 -11.52 8.06 2.61
N ALA A 135 -10.40 8.24 1.89
CA ALA A 135 -9.90 9.56 1.51
C ALA A 135 -10.86 10.31 0.58
N HIS A 136 -11.47 9.62 -0.40
CA HIS A 136 -12.53 10.20 -1.24
C HIS A 136 -13.72 10.70 -0.41
N TYR A 137 -14.22 9.88 0.52
CA TYR A 137 -15.36 10.24 1.37
C TYR A 137 -15.02 11.37 2.33
N TRP A 138 -13.82 11.36 2.90
CA TRP A 138 -13.34 12.44 3.75
C TRP A 138 -13.34 13.76 2.99
N ARG A 139 -12.76 13.80 1.77
CA ARG A 139 -12.78 15.01 0.95
C ARG A 139 -14.20 15.44 0.63
N ARG A 140 -15.10 14.51 0.30
CA ARG A 140 -16.47 14.83 -0.09
C ARG A 140 -17.31 15.42 1.05
N TRP A 141 -17.13 14.94 2.28
CA TRP A 141 -18.07 15.25 3.38
C TRP A 141 -17.45 15.95 4.59
N CYS A 142 -16.13 15.84 4.79
CA CYS A 142 -15.43 16.33 5.97
C CYS A 142 -14.51 17.53 5.67
N ALA A 143 -14.02 17.70 4.45
CA ALA A 143 -13.29 18.89 4.03
C ALA A 143 -14.28 20.07 3.88
N ARG A 144 -14.47 20.84 4.95
CA ARG A 144 -15.23 22.08 4.97
C ARG A 144 -14.40 23.17 5.62
#